data_AF-A0AAU9XU64-F1
#
_entry.id   AF-A0AAU9XU64-F1
#
_cell.length_a   1.000
_cell.length_b   1.000
_cell.length_c   1.000
_cell.angle_alpha   90.00
_cell.angle_beta   90.00
_cell.angle_gamma   90.00
#
_symmetry.space_group_name_H-M   'P 1'
#
loop_
_entity.id
_entity.type
_entity.pdbx_description
1 polymer ?
#
loop_
_entity_poly.entity_id
_entity_poly.type
_entity_poly.pdbx_seq_one_letter_code
_entity_poly.pdbx_strand_id
1 'polypeptide(L)'
;RRLKFLEPIHGYALIGHVIKNISLPVGMHMYSHCRNWCTMEDRCTSINMVPREKNEIICQLSDSDQLQHPNDLKPTAGLIYRGTENKCYFNKCYNKATCLVRFTDKEYKCICPLGYTGEHCEKGK
;
A
#
# COMPACT_ATOMS: atom_id res chain seq x y z
N ARG A 1 9.72 -10.14 3.00
CA ARG A 1 8.33 -9.61 3.07
C ARG A 1 7.43 -10.44 2.15
N ARG A 2 6.21 -10.84 2.56
CA ARG A 2 5.24 -11.56 1.71
C ARG A 2 3.91 -10.81 1.74
N LEU A 3 3.60 -10.08 0.66
CA LEU A 3 2.34 -9.36 0.52
C LEU A 3 1.26 -10.27 -0.07
N LYS A 4 0.06 -10.20 0.51
CA LYS A 4 -1.15 -10.75 -0.11
C LYS A 4 -1.89 -9.61 -0.78
N PHE A 5 -2.04 -9.66 -2.10
CA PHE A 5 -2.73 -8.62 -2.85
C PHE A 5 -4.21 -8.95 -2.96
N LEU A 6 -5.06 -7.93 -2.78
CA LEU A 6 -6.49 -8.02 -3.00
C LEU A 6 -6.81 -8.09 -4.50
N GLU A 7 -8.08 -8.30 -4.84
CA GLU A 7 -8.54 -8.20 -6.23
C GLU A 7 -8.37 -6.77 -6.77
N PRO A 8 -8.03 -6.60 -8.06
CA PRO A 8 -7.82 -5.29 -8.67
C PRO A 8 -9.15 -4.54 -8.86
N ILE A 9 -9.12 -3.23 -8.64
CA ILE A 9 -10.23 -2.31 -8.89
C ILE A 9 -9.93 -1.52 -10.16
N HIS A 10 -10.70 -1.76 -11.21
CA HIS A 10 -10.53 -1.11 -12.51
C HIS A 10 -11.20 0.27 -12.53
N GLY A 11 -10.57 1.24 -13.18
CA GLY A 11 -11.08 2.61 -13.29
C GLY A 11 -10.90 3.43 -12.01
N TYR A 12 -10.01 3.01 -11.10
CA TYR A 12 -9.71 3.71 -9.86
C TYR A 12 -8.20 3.83 -9.64
N ALA A 13 -7.81 4.85 -8.89
CA ALA A 13 -6.45 5.07 -8.43
C ALA A 13 -6.47 5.70 -7.03
N LEU A 14 -5.49 5.34 -6.20
CA LEU A 14 -5.26 6.02 -4.92
C LEU A 14 -4.37 7.24 -5.17
N ILE A 15 -4.82 8.42 -4.74
CA ILE A 15 -4.20 9.70 -5.05
C ILE A 15 -3.48 10.26 -3.81
N GLY A 16 -2.32 10.92 -3.99
CA GLY A 16 -1.63 11.64 -2.92
C GLY A 16 -0.66 10.81 -2.06
N HIS A 17 -0.62 9.49 -2.25
CA HIS A 17 0.19 8.56 -1.43
C HIS A 17 1.30 7.84 -2.21
N VAL A 18 1.57 8.26 -3.45
CA VAL A 18 2.59 7.62 -4.29
C VAL A 18 3.98 7.93 -3.74
N ILE A 19 4.71 6.90 -3.35
CA ILE A 19 6.09 6.99 -2.85
C ILE A 19 7.14 6.68 -3.93
N LYS A 20 6.76 5.93 -4.98
CA LYS A 20 7.71 5.54 -6.05
C LYS A 20 6.99 5.22 -7.35
N ASN A 21 7.55 5.64 -8.48
CA ASN A 21 7.08 5.25 -9.82
C ASN A 21 8.11 4.29 -10.44
N ILE A 22 7.64 3.16 -10.97
CA ILE A 22 8.46 2.18 -11.69
C ILE A 22 7.91 2.03 -13.09
N SER A 23 8.71 2.37 -14.10
CA SER A 23 8.34 2.11 -15.49
C SER A 23 8.81 0.72 -15.92
N LEU A 24 7.93 -0.04 -16.55
CA LEU A 24 8.21 -1.40 -17.02
C LEU A 24 7.76 -1.58 -18.47
N PRO A 25 8.59 -2.18 -19.34
CA PRO A 25 8.14 -2.58 -20.66
C PRO A 25 7.10 -3.69 -20.55
N VAL A 26 6.08 -3.66 -21.41
CA VAL A 26 5.07 -4.72 -21.51
C VAL A 26 5.74 -5.96 -22.11
N GLY A 27 6.02 -6.95 -21.26
CA GLY A 27 6.52 -8.28 -21.59
C GLY A 27 5.82 -9.37 -20.78
N MET A 28 6.16 -10.64 -21.00
CA MET A 28 5.39 -11.83 -20.58
C MET A 28 5.16 -12.01 -19.05
N HIS A 29 5.72 -11.13 -18.19
CA HIS A 29 5.58 -11.16 -16.72
C HIS A 29 5.11 -9.82 -16.11
N MET A 30 4.36 -9.02 -16.87
CA MET A 30 3.95 -7.65 -16.54
C MET A 30 3.30 -7.43 -15.15
N TYR A 31 2.31 -8.24 -14.76
CA TYR A 31 1.56 -8.03 -13.51
C TYR A 31 2.29 -8.52 -12.25
N SER A 32 3.22 -9.48 -12.39
CA SER A 32 4.03 -9.92 -11.25
C SER A 32 5.05 -8.86 -10.87
N HIS A 33 5.55 -8.07 -11.83
CA HIS A 33 6.59 -7.08 -11.57
C HIS A 33 6.12 -5.96 -10.64
N CYS A 34 4.97 -5.32 -10.86
CA CYS A 34 4.48 -4.28 -9.94
C CYS A 34 4.31 -4.82 -8.50
N ARG A 35 3.78 -6.04 -8.36
CA ARG A 35 3.62 -6.71 -7.06
C ARG A 35 4.96 -7.04 -6.42
N ASN A 36 5.94 -7.49 -7.20
CA ASN A 36 7.29 -7.80 -6.73
C ASN A 36 8.00 -6.52 -6.26
N TRP A 37 7.92 -5.43 -7.03
CA TRP A 37 8.48 -4.13 -6.64
C TRP A 37 7.85 -3.62 -5.34
N CYS A 38 6.53 -3.70 -5.20
CA CYS A 38 5.87 -3.38 -3.94
C CYS A 38 6.32 -4.32 -2.80
N THR A 39 6.51 -5.60 -3.07
CA THR A 39 6.98 -6.58 -2.08
C THR A 39 8.42 -6.31 -1.61
N MET A 40 9.26 -5.73 -2.47
CA MET A 40 10.63 -5.33 -2.14
C MET A 40 10.72 -3.95 -1.48
N GLU A 41 9.72 -3.08 -1.67
CA GLU A 41 9.65 -1.74 -1.08
C GLU A 41 8.89 -1.77 0.24
N ASP A 42 9.58 -1.80 1.38
CA ASP A 42 9.00 -2.06 2.71
C ASP A 42 7.74 -1.23 3.04
N ARG A 43 7.70 0.03 2.62
CA ARG A 43 6.56 0.93 2.87
C ARG A 43 5.36 0.69 1.97
N CYS A 44 5.50 -0.01 0.84
CA CYS A 44 4.43 -0.14 -0.14
C CYS A 44 3.25 -1.00 0.35
N THR A 45 2.04 -0.46 0.39
CA THR A 45 0.80 -1.16 0.81
C THR A 45 -0.22 -1.28 -0.32
N SER A 46 -0.09 -0.49 -1.39
CA SER A 46 -0.92 -0.61 -2.59
C SER A 46 -0.18 -0.13 -3.83
N ILE A 47 -0.75 -0.42 -5.00
CA ILE A 47 -0.21 -0.02 -6.31
C ILE A 47 -1.31 0.56 -7.21
N ASN A 48 -0.98 1.62 -7.96
CA ASN A 48 -1.70 1.99 -9.17
C ASN A 48 -0.93 1.46 -10.38
N MET A 49 -1.63 0.90 -11.36
CA MET A 49 -1.06 0.50 -12.65
C MET A 49 -1.59 1.45 -13.72
N VAL A 50 -0.66 2.13 -14.41
CA VAL A 50 -0.97 3.15 -15.42
C VAL A 50 -0.45 2.68 -16.78
N PRO A 51 -1.34 2.29 -17.72
CA PRO A 51 -0.95 1.98 -19.09
C PRO A 51 -0.40 3.22 -19.81
N ARG A 52 0.64 3.05 -20.64
CA ARG A 52 1.23 4.09 -21.52
C ARG A 52 1.29 3.62 -22.98
N GLU A 53 1.35 4.59 -23.90
CA GLU A 53 1.19 4.37 -25.35
C GLU A 53 2.25 3.48 -26.02
N LYS A 54 3.45 3.35 -25.44
CA LYS A 54 4.57 2.55 -26.02
C LYS A 54 4.61 1.10 -25.55
N ASN A 55 3.46 0.53 -25.17
CA ASN A 55 3.44 -0.79 -24.53
C ASN A 55 4.34 -0.77 -23.29
N GLU A 56 4.15 0.26 -22.45
CA GLU A 56 4.85 0.46 -21.19
C GLU A 56 3.80 0.60 -20.09
N ILE A 57 4.08 0.08 -18.91
CA ILE A 57 3.22 0.25 -17.73
C ILE A 57 4.01 0.95 -16.63
N ILE A 58 3.39 1.93 -15.99
CA ILE A 58 3.95 2.56 -14.80
C ILE A 58 3.25 1.97 -13.58
N CYS A 59 4.03 1.34 -12.71
CA CYS A 59 3.61 0.96 -11.36
C CYS A 59 3.86 2.14 -10.42
N GLN A 60 2.81 2.71 -9.85
CA GLN A 60 2.93 3.68 -8.77
C GLN A 60 2.79 2.94 -7.45
N LEU A 61 3.88 2.82 -6.69
CA LEU A 61 3.87 2.23 -5.35
C LEU A 61 3.40 3.29 -4.34
N SER A 62 2.53 2.89 -3.42
CA SER A 62 1.95 3.78 -2.40
C SER A 62 2.16 3.23 -1.00
N ASP A 63 2.42 4.08 -0.03
CA ASP A 63 2.52 3.73 1.41
C ASP A 63 1.18 3.74 2.16
N SER A 64 0.11 3.95 1.40
CA SER A 64 -1.26 3.93 1.87
C SER A 64 -2.13 3.00 1.02
N ASP A 65 -3.38 2.81 1.41
CA ASP A 65 -4.38 2.03 0.70
C ASP A 65 -5.80 2.58 0.94
N GLN A 66 -6.77 2.01 0.23
CA GLN A 66 -8.21 2.29 0.35
C GLN A 66 -8.81 2.11 1.75
N LEU A 67 -8.16 1.38 2.65
CA LEU A 67 -8.67 1.13 4.00
C LEU A 67 -8.18 2.23 4.95
N GLN A 68 -6.93 2.63 4.83
CA GLN A 68 -6.35 3.74 5.59
C GLN A 68 -6.91 5.08 5.12
N HIS A 69 -7.05 5.26 3.80
CA HIS A 69 -7.49 6.52 3.18
C HIS A 69 -8.58 6.27 2.12
N PRO A 70 -9.80 5.89 2.55
CA PRO A 70 -10.90 5.55 1.63
C PRO A 70 -11.32 6.72 0.73
N ASN A 71 -11.21 7.95 1.22
CA ASN A 71 -11.58 9.14 0.47
C ASN A 71 -10.60 9.47 -0.67
N ASP A 72 -9.39 8.92 -0.62
CA ASP A 72 -8.33 9.21 -1.60
C ASP A 72 -8.32 8.19 -2.75
N LEU A 73 -9.14 7.14 -2.66
CA LEU A 73 -9.43 6.25 -3.78
C LEU A 73 -10.43 6.93 -4.71
N LYS A 74 -9.97 7.38 -5.87
CA LYS A 74 -10.77 8.20 -6.81
C LYS A 74 -11.02 7.47 -8.13
N PRO A 75 -12.21 7.63 -8.74
CA PRO A 75 -12.45 7.21 -10.11
C PRO A 75 -11.44 7.86 -11.04
N THR A 76 -10.66 7.04 -11.74
CA THR A 76 -9.61 7.47 -12.67
C THR A 76 -9.62 6.53 -13.87
N ALA A 77 -10.20 6.99 -14.98
CA ALA A 77 -10.43 6.16 -16.16
C ALA A 77 -9.13 5.56 -16.70
N GLY A 78 -9.15 4.26 -17.03
CA GLY A 78 -8.02 3.55 -17.61
C GLY A 78 -6.92 3.11 -16.64
N LEU A 79 -7.01 3.47 -15.35
CA LEU A 79 -6.06 3.01 -14.32
C LEU A 79 -6.62 1.80 -13.56
N ILE A 80 -5.71 1.01 -12.99
CA ILE A 80 -6.05 -0.14 -12.15
C ILE A 80 -5.43 0.07 -10.77
N TYR A 81 -6.25 0.11 -9.73
CA TYR A 81 -5.79 0.14 -8.36
C TYR A 81 -5.73 -1.27 -7.79
N ARG A 82 -4.72 -1.57 -6.97
CA ARG A 82 -4.64 -2.83 -6.23
C ARG A 82 -4.02 -2.64 -4.85
N GLY A 83 -4.82 -2.87 -3.82
CA GLY A 83 -4.37 -2.89 -2.43
C GLY A 83 -3.79 -4.24 -2.01
N THR A 84 -3.20 -4.26 -0.82
CA THR A 84 -2.80 -5.49 -0.11
C THR A 84 -3.76 -5.76 1.04
N GLU A 85 -3.82 -7.01 1.52
CA GLU A 85 -4.45 -7.31 2.81
C GLU A 85 -3.73 -6.51 3.89
N ASN A 86 -4.36 -5.42 4.32
CA ASN A 86 -3.83 -4.57 5.37
C ASN A 86 -4.51 -4.93 6.70
N LYS A 87 -3.78 -5.65 7.56
CA LYS A 87 -4.24 -5.97 8.91
C LYS A 87 -4.23 -4.78 9.88
N CYS A 88 -3.67 -3.64 9.48
CA CYS A 88 -3.91 -2.36 10.16
C CYS A 88 -5.35 -1.87 10.02
N TYR A 89 -6.22 -2.51 9.23
CA TYR A 89 -7.64 -2.13 9.18
C TYR A 89 -8.36 -2.25 10.52
N PHE A 90 -8.02 -3.25 11.33
CA PHE A 90 -8.50 -3.35 12.72
C PHE A 90 -7.81 -2.36 13.67
N ASN A 91 -7.02 -1.42 13.12
CA ASN A 91 -6.07 -0.51 13.74
C ASN A 91 -6.24 -0.37 15.26
N LYS A 92 -5.61 -1.26 16.04
CA LYS A 92 -5.62 -1.10 17.49
C LYS A 92 -4.63 -0.04 17.94
N CYS A 93 -3.84 0.56 17.04
CA CYS A 93 -2.89 1.61 17.39
C CYS A 93 -3.61 2.86 17.90
N TYR A 94 -3.41 3.19 19.17
CA TYR A 94 -3.98 4.36 19.85
C TYR A 94 -3.08 5.59 19.70
N ASN A 95 -3.56 6.74 20.18
CA ASN A 95 -2.77 7.95 20.37
C ASN A 95 -2.09 8.48 19.09
N LYS A 96 -2.74 8.36 17.93
CA LYS A 96 -2.21 8.79 16.62
C LYS A 96 -0.92 8.06 16.21
N ALA A 97 -0.71 6.85 16.73
CA ALA A 97 0.41 6.01 16.32
C ALA A 97 0.28 5.55 14.86
N THR A 98 1.42 5.43 14.17
CA THR A 98 1.48 4.93 12.79
C THR A 98 1.47 3.41 12.81
N CYS A 99 0.48 2.77 12.17
CA CYS A 99 0.47 1.32 12.01
C CYS A 99 1.37 0.90 10.84
N LEU A 100 2.31 0.01 11.12
CA LEU A 100 3.13 -0.65 10.11
C LEU A 100 2.74 -2.11 10.00
N VAL A 101 2.34 -2.55 8.82
CA VAL A 101 2.14 -3.97 8.53
C VAL A 101 3.49 -4.69 8.67
N ARG A 102 3.52 -5.76 9.46
CA ARG A 102 4.72 -6.60 9.65
C ARG A 102 4.48 -7.99 9.08
N PHE A 103 5.56 -8.59 8.58
CA PHE A 103 5.52 -9.89 7.87
C PHE A 103 6.05 -11.04 8.74
N THR A 104 5.96 -10.89 10.06
CA THR A 104 6.34 -11.87 11.10
C THR A 104 5.08 -12.43 11.78
N ASP A 105 5.20 -13.39 12.70
CA ASP A 105 4.08 -13.97 13.47
C ASP A 105 3.18 -12.89 14.12
N LYS A 106 3.75 -11.72 14.42
CA LYS A 106 2.98 -10.49 14.67
C LYS A 106 2.76 -9.73 13.37
N GLU A 107 1.48 -9.62 13.00
CA GLU A 107 0.98 -9.20 11.69
C GLU A 107 1.04 -7.68 11.42
N TYR A 108 1.25 -6.88 12.47
CA TYR A 108 1.48 -5.43 12.40
C TYR A 108 2.24 -4.94 13.64
N LYS A 109 2.74 -3.70 13.59
CA LYS A 109 3.36 -2.98 14.72
C LYS A 109 2.94 -1.52 14.71
N CYS A 110 2.62 -0.98 15.88
CA CYS A 110 2.40 0.45 16.05
C CYS A 110 3.74 1.16 16.31
N ILE A 111 4.00 2.26 15.59
CA ILE A 111 5.05 3.22 15.93
C ILE A 111 4.42 4.28 16.83
N CYS A 112 4.81 4.25 18.10
CA CYS A 112 4.29 5.18 19.09
C CYS A 112 4.91 6.57 18.94
N PRO A 113 4.12 7.64 19.04
CA PRO A 113 4.64 8.99 19.17
C PRO A 113 5.42 9.17 20.47
N LEU A 114 6.21 10.24 20.56
CA LEU A 114 6.97 10.58 21.76
C LEU A 114 6.05 10.64 23.00
N GLY A 115 6.44 9.96 24.08
CA GLY A 115 5.69 9.92 25.34
C GLY A 115 4.62 8.81 25.44
N TYR A 116 4.38 8.05 24.38
CA TYR A 116 3.49 6.88 24.39
C TYR A 116 4.26 5.57 24.20
N THR A 117 3.76 4.50 24.78
CA THR A 117 4.35 3.16 24.80
C THR A 117 3.25 2.09 24.81
N GLY A 118 3.62 0.81 24.71
CA GLY A 118 2.69 -0.32 24.63
C GLY A 118 2.66 -0.94 23.24
N GLU A 119 2.07 -2.14 23.12
CA GLU A 119 1.96 -2.86 21.83
C GLU A 119 1.08 -2.09 20.83
N HIS A 120 0.12 -1.35 21.37
CA HIS A 120 -0.84 -0.56 20.64
C HIS A 120 -0.68 0.93 20.94
N CYS A 121 0.43 1.34 21.55
CA CYS A 121 0.67 2.72 21.99
C CYS A 121 -0.43 3.25 22.93
N GLU A 122 -1.04 2.36 23.70
CA GLU A 122 -2.17 2.63 24.61
C GLU A 122 -1.73 3.24 25.95
N LYS A 123 -0.44 3.14 26.28
CA LYS A 123 0.11 3.61 27.56
C LYS A 123 0.86 4.91 27.35
N GLY A 124 0.79 5.78 28.35
CA GLY A 124 1.52 7.03 28.35
C GLY A 124 0.66 8.21 27.96
N LYS A 125 1.33 9.36 28.01
CA LYS A 125 0.88 10.58 28.68
C LYS A 125 0.52 10.40 30.15
#